data_AF-A0AAD6FTL0-F1
#
_entry.id   AF-A0AAD6FTL0-F1
#
_cell.length_a   1.000
_cell.length_b   1.000
_cell.length_c   1.000
_cell.angle_alpha   90.00
_cell.angle_beta   90.00
_cell.angle_gamma   90.00
#
_symmetry.space_group_name_H-M   'P 1'
#
loop_
_entity.id
_entity.type
_entity.pdbx_description
1 polymer ?
#
loop_
_entity_poly.entity_id
_entity_poly.type
_entity_poly.pdbx_seq_one_letter_code
_entity_poly.pdbx_strand_id
1 'polypeptide(L)'
;MEEWAKIPATEEKARLDREESESQFERDESERDESESQESESQFERDESESQESESQESESQESESQFERDESERDESESQESESQFERNERKNLAKVATDVLLRLNLPLSCLRGQTYDGAANMSGESKGVQALLREKQPLALAKLEASQLAAVDCVKKTLRVKRSDESFHQIYARACDMISEMGIETIQMPHIRRPPKRYTGNAAAFTPASTEEHDRIEFLKVLDAVDVQLTKRFDQSSFDTLNKLERVRVSGKVEEVVSLYPELNRNSLEVQLAMFKLQYPSSTITDA
;
A
#
# COMPACT_ATOMS: atom_id res chain seq x y z
N MET A 1 53.31 9.29 18.21
CA MET A 1 52.09 9.10 17.41
C MET A 1 50.97 8.85 18.40
N GLU A 2 50.30 9.92 18.83
CA GLU A 2 49.02 9.90 19.58
C GLU A 2 48.63 11.36 19.81
N GLU A 3 48.02 11.97 18.79
CA GLU A 3 47.25 13.21 18.91
C GLU A 3 45.83 12.87 18.45
N TRP A 4 44.96 12.56 19.40
CA TRP A 4 43.51 12.57 19.18
C TRP A 4 42.92 13.68 20.04
N ALA A 5 42.15 14.51 19.35
CA ALA A 5 41.79 15.87 19.71
C ALA A 5 40.90 15.97 20.95
N LYS A 6 41.24 16.93 21.82
CA LYS A 6 40.35 17.48 22.83
C LYS A 6 39.28 18.31 22.12
N ILE A 7 38.02 17.87 22.18
CA ILE A 7 36.87 18.69 21.82
C ILE A 7 36.71 19.76 22.91
N PRO A 8 36.58 21.06 22.57
CA PRO A 8 36.41 22.11 23.57
C PRO A 8 35.03 22.01 24.23
N ALA A 9 35.02 22.05 25.57
CA ALA A 9 33.85 21.90 26.46
C ALA A 9 32.68 22.89 26.21
N THR A 10 32.82 23.81 25.27
CA THR A 10 31.79 24.77 24.86
C THR A 10 30.80 24.20 23.85
N GLU A 11 31.18 23.19 23.05
CA GLU A 11 30.26 22.57 22.06
C GLU A 11 29.33 21.53 22.69
N GLU A 12 29.74 20.88 23.77
CA GLU A 12 28.93 19.86 24.45
C GLU A 12 27.73 20.48 25.19
N LYS A 13 27.92 21.68 25.78
CA LYS A 13 26.86 22.41 26.46
C LYS A 13 25.80 22.93 25.49
N ALA A 14 26.20 23.42 24.31
CA ALA A 14 25.26 23.89 23.29
C ALA A 14 24.42 22.76 22.68
N ARG A 15 24.91 21.51 22.76
CA ARG A 15 24.22 20.33 22.24
C ARG A 15 23.14 19.84 23.22
N LEU A 16 23.43 19.87 24.52
CA LEU A 16 22.48 19.54 25.58
C LEU A 16 21.31 20.53 25.66
N ASP A 17 21.58 21.84 25.53
CA ASP A 17 20.52 22.87 25.55
C ASP A 17 19.58 22.77 24.32
N ARG A 18 20.04 22.16 23.21
CA ARG A 18 19.23 21.91 22.01
C ARG A 18 18.34 20.68 22.15
N GLU A 19 18.83 19.62 22.81
CA GLU A 19 18.05 18.40 23.04
C GLU A 19 16.94 18.62 24.08
N GLU A 20 17.15 19.48 25.08
CA GLU A 20 16.08 19.84 26.04
C GLU A 20 14.96 20.68 25.41
N SER A 21 15.27 21.53 24.44
CA SER A 21 14.25 22.36 23.76
C SER A 21 13.42 21.57 22.74
N GLU A 22 13.99 20.56 22.09
CA GLU A 22 13.25 19.65 21.21
C GLU A 22 12.33 18.71 22.02
N SER A 23 12.76 18.24 23.21
CA SER A 23 11.92 17.41 24.08
C SER A 23 10.73 18.16 24.71
N GLN A 24 10.85 19.48 24.89
CA GLN A 24 9.78 20.29 25.46
C GLN A 24 8.70 20.64 24.42
N PHE A 25 9.04 20.69 23.14
CA PHE A 25 8.09 20.93 22.04
C PHE A 25 7.21 19.71 21.74
N GLU A 26 7.76 18.48 21.80
CA GLU A 26 6.97 17.25 21.58
C GLU A 26 5.95 16.98 22.69
N ARG A 27 6.17 17.50 23.91
CA ARG A 27 5.23 17.33 25.03
C ARG A 27 3.99 18.23 24.89
N ASP A 28 4.16 19.42 24.34
CA ASP A 28 3.07 20.39 24.15
C ASP A 28 2.14 20.07 22.95
N GLU A 29 2.60 19.30 21.95
CA GLU A 29 1.73 18.84 20.85
C GLU A 29 0.80 17.70 21.29
N SER A 30 1.25 16.83 22.21
CA SER A 30 0.42 15.71 22.70
C SER A 30 -0.76 16.15 23.59
N GLU A 31 -0.67 17.30 24.25
CA GLU A 31 -1.76 17.82 25.10
C GLU A 31 -2.84 18.58 24.31
N ARG A 32 -2.61 18.96 23.04
CA ARG A 32 -3.62 19.61 22.20
C ARG A 32 -4.63 18.63 21.61
N ASP A 33 -4.18 17.44 21.18
CA ASP A 33 -5.04 16.46 20.51
C ASP A 33 -6.06 15.78 21.45
N GLU A 34 -5.81 15.78 22.77
CA GLU A 34 -6.80 15.25 23.74
C GLU A 34 -7.96 16.22 24.02
N SER A 35 -7.82 17.51 23.68
CA SER A 35 -8.86 18.51 23.95
C SER A 35 -9.93 18.63 22.85
N GLU A 36 -9.60 18.28 21.60
CA GLU A 36 -10.59 18.30 20.49
C GLU A 36 -11.48 17.03 20.45
N SER A 37 -11.07 15.97 21.16
CA SER A 37 -11.80 14.69 21.16
C SER A 37 -12.99 14.65 22.14
N GLN A 38 -13.10 15.59 23.07
CA GLN A 38 -14.16 15.60 24.10
C GLN A 38 -15.34 16.54 23.81
N GLU A 39 -15.26 17.43 22.81
CA GLU A 39 -16.37 18.36 22.49
C GLU A 39 -17.40 17.78 21.50
N SER A 40 -17.13 16.66 20.84
CA SER A 40 -18.02 16.10 19.80
C SER A 40 -19.04 15.05 20.30
N GLU A 41 -18.91 14.54 21.53
CA GLU A 41 -19.83 13.52 22.08
C GLU A 41 -21.01 14.09 22.90
N SER A 42 -21.10 15.42 23.08
CA SER A 42 -22.11 16.02 23.99
C SER A 42 -23.37 16.59 23.29
N GLN A 43 -23.54 16.37 21.98
CA GLN A 43 -24.63 16.99 21.19
C GLN A 43 -25.68 16.04 20.60
N PHE A 44 -25.66 14.74 20.91
CA PHE A 44 -26.59 13.77 20.29
C PHE A 44 -27.61 13.11 21.24
N GLU A 45 -27.68 13.53 22.50
CA GLU A 45 -28.71 13.04 23.44
C GLU A 45 -29.61 14.18 23.94
N ARG A 46 -30.42 14.74 23.03
CA ARG A 46 -31.60 15.53 23.38
C ARG A 46 -32.49 15.66 22.16
N ASP A 47 -33.43 14.74 22.06
CA ASP A 47 -34.82 14.99 21.67
C ASP A 47 -35.44 13.64 21.38
N GLU A 48 -36.16 13.09 22.35
CA GLU A 48 -37.39 12.34 22.12
C GLU A 48 -38.03 12.00 23.46
N SER A 49 -38.71 12.99 24.02
CA SER A 49 -39.72 12.77 25.04
C SER A 49 -40.87 13.74 24.78
N GLU A 50 -42.08 13.19 24.84
CA GLU A 50 -43.39 13.85 24.88
C GLU A 50 -44.12 14.02 23.54
N SER A 51 -45.01 13.06 23.27
CA SER A 51 -46.35 13.35 22.76
C SER A 51 -47.33 12.34 23.34
N GLN A 52 -48.40 12.90 23.91
CA GLN A 52 -49.33 12.28 24.85
C GLN A 52 -50.45 11.48 24.19
N GLU A 53 -51.11 10.74 25.08
CA GLU A 53 -52.34 9.95 24.98
C GLU A 53 -53.55 10.62 24.30
N SER A 54 -54.55 9.77 24.05
CA SER A 54 -55.97 10.00 23.70
C SER A 54 -56.24 10.04 22.18
N GLU A 55 -57.25 9.39 21.59
CA GLU A 55 -58.53 8.89 22.05
C GLU A 55 -58.97 7.64 21.27
N SER A 56 -60.07 7.07 21.72
CA SER A 56 -60.70 5.83 21.28
C SER A 56 -61.63 6.05 20.08
N GLN A 57 -61.84 4.97 19.31
CA GLN A 57 -63.02 4.67 18.49
C GLN A 57 -63.27 5.48 17.20
N GLU A 58 -63.01 4.84 16.06
CA GLU A 58 -63.88 4.76 14.86
C GLU A 58 -63.24 3.74 13.90
N SER A 59 -63.51 2.44 14.07
CA SER A 59 -64.48 1.65 13.31
C SER A 59 -64.28 1.67 11.79
N GLU A 60 -63.65 0.58 11.31
CA GLU A 60 -64.03 -0.16 10.09
C GLU A 60 -64.14 0.65 8.80
N SER A 61 -62.99 1.09 8.24
CA SER A 61 -62.89 1.44 6.81
C SER A 61 -61.46 1.37 6.20
N GLN A 62 -60.39 1.16 6.99
CA GLN A 62 -58.99 1.37 6.56
C GLN A 62 -58.14 0.10 6.36
N GLU A 63 -58.73 -1.09 6.26
CA GLU A 63 -57.96 -2.33 6.03
C GLU A 63 -57.62 -2.60 4.55
N SER A 64 -58.18 -1.82 3.61
CA SER A 64 -57.89 -2.03 2.17
C SER A 64 -56.88 -1.06 1.56
N GLU A 65 -56.66 0.13 2.15
CA GLU A 65 -55.59 1.05 1.71
C GLU A 65 -54.24 0.73 2.39
N SER A 66 -54.25 0.20 3.63
CA SER A 66 -53.02 -0.13 4.37
C SER A 66 -52.31 -1.42 3.92
N GLN A 67 -52.97 -2.27 3.14
CA GLN A 67 -52.33 -3.43 2.48
C GLN A 67 -51.72 -3.08 1.11
N PHE A 68 -52.19 -2.02 0.45
CA PHE A 68 -51.66 -1.59 -0.84
C PHE A 68 -50.39 -0.74 -0.68
N GLU A 69 -50.34 0.14 0.33
CA GLU A 69 -49.16 0.97 0.59
C GLU A 69 -47.97 0.19 1.17
N ARG A 70 -48.20 -0.91 1.91
CA ARG A 70 -47.10 -1.79 2.38
C ARG A 70 -46.49 -2.62 1.26
N ASP A 71 -47.30 -3.06 0.30
CA ASP A 71 -46.83 -3.83 -0.86
C ASP A 71 -46.04 -2.97 -1.87
N GLU A 72 -46.30 -1.66 -1.95
CA GLU A 72 -45.50 -0.74 -2.77
C GLU A 72 -44.19 -0.33 -2.08
N SER A 73 -44.18 -0.10 -0.76
CA SER A 73 -42.93 0.19 -0.03
C SER A 73 -41.97 -1.01 0.01
N GLU A 74 -42.49 -2.24 0.15
CA GLU A 74 -41.65 -3.45 0.14
C GLU A 74 -41.14 -3.79 -1.26
N ARG A 75 -41.89 -3.45 -2.32
CA ARG A 75 -41.41 -3.57 -3.71
C ARG A 75 -40.33 -2.53 -4.01
N ASP A 76 -40.51 -1.28 -3.62
CA ASP A 76 -39.53 -0.21 -3.87
C ASP A 76 -38.21 -0.44 -3.11
N GLU A 77 -38.24 -0.97 -1.88
CA GLU A 77 -37.02 -1.37 -1.16
C GLU A 77 -36.33 -2.57 -1.82
N SER A 78 -37.09 -3.55 -2.32
CA SER A 78 -36.54 -4.72 -3.01
C SER A 78 -35.93 -4.38 -4.38
N GLU A 79 -36.56 -3.48 -5.16
CA GLU A 79 -36.03 -3.00 -6.44
C GLU A 79 -34.80 -2.10 -6.25
N SER A 80 -34.79 -1.28 -5.18
CA SER A 80 -33.63 -0.46 -4.81
C SER A 80 -32.43 -1.32 -4.43
N GLN A 81 -32.63 -2.35 -3.60
CA GLN A 81 -31.57 -3.30 -3.23
C GLN A 81 -31.06 -4.13 -4.41
N GLU A 82 -31.93 -4.53 -5.34
CA GLU A 82 -31.51 -5.22 -6.57
C GLU A 82 -30.71 -4.30 -7.50
N SER A 83 -31.10 -3.03 -7.63
CA SER A 83 -30.41 -2.05 -8.47
C SER A 83 -29.00 -1.70 -7.96
N GLU A 84 -28.83 -1.52 -6.65
CA GLU A 84 -27.53 -1.30 -6.00
C GLU A 84 -26.62 -2.52 -6.18
N SER A 85 -27.17 -3.73 -6.02
CA SER A 85 -26.40 -4.98 -6.19
C SER A 85 -25.91 -5.20 -7.63
N GLN A 86 -26.66 -4.74 -8.64
CA GLN A 86 -26.26 -4.82 -10.04
C GLN A 86 -25.20 -3.78 -10.40
N PHE A 87 -25.30 -2.58 -9.84
CA PHE A 87 -24.32 -1.51 -10.05
C PHE A 87 -22.93 -1.91 -9.55
N GLU A 88 -22.82 -2.39 -8.30
CA GLU A 88 -21.54 -2.85 -7.75
C GLU A 88 -20.94 -4.01 -8.55
N ARG A 89 -21.79 -4.93 -9.03
CA ARG A 89 -21.35 -6.07 -9.84
C ARG A 89 -20.75 -5.63 -11.18
N ASN A 90 -21.30 -4.57 -11.78
CA ASN A 90 -20.77 -4.00 -13.01
C ASN A 90 -19.46 -3.25 -12.76
N GLU A 91 -19.34 -2.53 -11.65
CA GLU A 91 -18.14 -1.81 -11.27
C GLU A 91 -16.93 -2.75 -11.11
N ARG A 92 -17.09 -3.86 -10.36
CA ARG A 92 -16.03 -4.87 -10.17
C ARG A 92 -15.60 -5.51 -11.49
N LYS A 93 -16.54 -5.82 -12.39
CA LYS A 93 -16.25 -6.37 -13.72
C LYS A 93 -15.46 -5.37 -14.57
N ASN A 94 -15.85 -4.10 -14.53
CA ASN A 94 -15.16 -3.03 -15.25
C ASN A 94 -13.74 -2.87 -14.73
N LEU A 95 -13.56 -2.87 -13.40
CA LEU A 95 -12.24 -2.74 -12.80
C LEU A 95 -11.33 -3.94 -13.12
N ALA A 96 -11.85 -5.16 -13.11
CA ALA A 96 -11.11 -6.35 -13.53
C ALA A 96 -10.67 -6.26 -15.00
N LYS A 97 -11.52 -5.74 -15.89
CA LYS A 97 -11.17 -5.49 -17.30
C LYS A 97 -10.06 -4.46 -17.44
N VAL A 98 -10.18 -3.33 -16.75
CA VAL A 98 -9.16 -2.27 -16.74
C VAL A 98 -7.82 -2.81 -16.23
N ALA A 99 -7.82 -3.58 -15.14
CA ALA A 99 -6.61 -4.20 -14.62
C ALA A 99 -5.95 -5.14 -15.64
N THR A 100 -6.73 -6.01 -16.30
CA THR A 100 -6.20 -6.88 -17.36
C THR A 100 -5.68 -6.09 -18.56
N ASP A 101 -6.35 -5.00 -18.94
CA ASP A 101 -5.96 -4.16 -20.06
C ASP A 101 -4.64 -3.41 -19.78
N VAL A 102 -4.48 -2.88 -18.57
CA VAL A 102 -3.21 -2.25 -18.13
C VAL A 102 -2.07 -3.25 -18.19
N LEU A 103 -2.26 -4.47 -17.69
CA LEU A 103 -1.22 -5.52 -17.74
C LEU A 103 -0.82 -5.84 -19.18
N LEU A 104 -1.79 -5.99 -20.09
CA LEU A 104 -1.52 -6.25 -21.50
C LEU A 104 -0.81 -5.07 -22.18
N ARG A 105 -1.22 -3.83 -21.90
CA ARG A 105 -0.55 -2.62 -22.43
C ARG A 105 0.88 -2.46 -21.94
N LEU A 106 1.18 -2.94 -20.73
CA LEU A 106 2.54 -2.99 -20.18
C LEU A 106 3.33 -4.22 -20.67
N ASN A 107 2.78 -5.00 -21.60
CA ASN A 107 3.39 -6.23 -22.12
C ASN A 107 3.66 -7.28 -21.02
N LEU A 108 2.85 -7.27 -19.96
CA LEU A 108 2.89 -8.21 -18.84
C LEU A 108 1.79 -9.26 -19.04
N PRO A 109 2.11 -10.47 -19.54
CA PRO A 109 1.09 -11.46 -19.84
C PRO A 109 0.43 -11.98 -18.56
N LEU A 110 -0.89 -12.16 -18.59
CA LEU A 110 -1.67 -12.72 -17.47
C LEU A 110 -1.19 -14.12 -17.06
N SER A 111 -0.53 -14.86 -17.94
CA SER A 111 0.10 -16.15 -17.64
C SER A 111 1.16 -16.05 -16.54
N CYS A 112 1.76 -14.87 -16.35
CA CYS A 112 2.78 -14.59 -15.36
C CYS A 112 2.22 -13.98 -14.06
N LEU A 113 0.90 -13.73 -13.99
CA LEU A 113 0.27 -13.27 -12.76
C LEU A 113 0.31 -14.40 -11.71
N ARG A 114 1.04 -14.18 -10.61
CA ARG A 114 1.27 -15.16 -9.53
C ARG A 114 0.71 -14.71 -8.18
N GLY A 115 0.42 -13.42 -8.03
CA GLY A 115 -0.08 -12.85 -6.80
C GLY A 115 -0.89 -11.60 -7.06
N GLN A 116 -1.86 -11.36 -6.20
CA GLN A 116 -2.68 -10.15 -6.18
C GLN A 116 -2.85 -9.68 -4.73
N THR A 117 -2.75 -8.37 -4.52
CA THR A 117 -2.86 -7.73 -3.19
C THR A 117 -3.83 -6.58 -3.27
N TYR A 118 -4.85 -6.62 -2.42
CA TYR A 118 -5.84 -5.57 -2.27
C TYR A 118 -5.89 -5.17 -0.80
N ASP A 119 -6.11 -3.89 -0.54
CA ASP A 119 -6.22 -3.27 0.77
C ASP A 119 -7.52 -3.63 1.52
N GLY A 120 -8.16 -4.73 1.16
CA GLY A 120 -9.39 -5.18 1.80
C GLY A 120 -10.66 -4.50 1.29
N ALA A 121 -10.58 -3.53 0.37
CA ALA A 121 -11.78 -2.89 -0.20
C ALA A 121 -12.79 -3.93 -0.72
N ALA A 122 -14.08 -3.78 -0.37
CA ALA A 122 -15.12 -4.80 -0.59
C ALA A 122 -15.24 -5.24 -2.07
N ASN A 123 -15.08 -4.28 -2.99
CA ASN A 123 -15.10 -4.52 -4.43
C ASN A 123 -13.85 -5.28 -4.93
N MET A 124 -12.76 -5.23 -4.18
CA MET A 124 -11.44 -5.76 -4.56
C MET A 124 -11.14 -7.12 -3.96
N SER A 125 -11.38 -7.30 -2.64
CA SER A 125 -10.92 -8.44 -1.84
C SER A 125 -11.92 -9.61 -1.74
N GLY A 126 -13.17 -9.39 -2.16
CA GLY A 126 -14.26 -10.36 -1.97
C GLY A 126 -13.96 -11.75 -2.56
N GLU A 127 -14.00 -12.77 -1.69
CA GLU A 127 -13.58 -14.16 -1.98
C GLU A 127 -14.35 -14.82 -3.14
N SER A 128 -15.64 -14.46 -3.30
CA SER A 128 -16.54 -15.04 -4.30
C SER A 128 -17.05 -14.05 -5.34
N LYS A 129 -16.91 -12.73 -5.09
CA LYS A 129 -17.54 -11.67 -5.91
C LYS A 129 -16.66 -10.44 -6.17
N GLY A 130 -15.44 -10.39 -5.63
CA GLY A 130 -14.49 -9.28 -5.82
C GLY A 130 -13.70 -9.38 -7.12
N VAL A 131 -12.99 -8.30 -7.47
CA VAL A 131 -12.03 -8.28 -8.58
C VAL A 131 -10.99 -9.40 -8.45
N GLN A 132 -10.58 -9.71 -7.22
CA GLN A 132 -9.71 -10.84 -6.90
C GLN A 132 -10.23 -12.17 -7.43
N ALA A 133 -11.51 -12.47 -7.20
CA ALA A 133 -12.14 -13.70 -7.65
C ALA A 133 -12.21 -13.77 -9.18
N LEU A 134 -12.56 -12.65 -9.83
CA LEU A 134 -12.63 -12.55 -11.30
C LEU A 134 -11.26 -12.73 -11.98
N LEU A 135 -10.18 -12.21 -11.37
CA LEU A 135 -8.83 -12.41 -11.89
C LEU A 135 -8.31 -13.81 -11.60
N ARG A 136 -8.70 -14.42 -10.47
CA ARG A 136 -8.38 -15.82 -10.15
C ARG A 136 -9.07 -16.81 -11.06
N GLU A 137 -10.27 -16.51 -11.54
CA GLU A 137 -10.95 -17.30 -12.58
C GLU A 137 -10.14 -17.33 -13.87
N LYS A 138 -9.54 -16.19 -14.26
CA LYS A 138 -8.70 -16.08 -15.46
C LYS A 138 -7.30 -16.68 -15.27
N GLN A 139 -6.75 -16.58 -14.07
CA GLN A 139 -5.44 -17.11 -13.73
C GLN A 139 -5.50 -17.77 -12.34
N PRO A 140 -5.70 -19.09 -12.25
CA PRO A 140 -5.80 -19.81 -10.98
C PRO A 140 -4.54 -19.68 -10.10
N LEU A 141 -3.39 -19.42 -10.72
CA LEU A 141 -2.11 -19.19 -10.04
C LEU A 141 -1.99 -17.79 -9.42
N ALA A 142 -2.93 -16.88 -9.70
CA ALA A 142 -2.99 -15.55 -9.08
C ALA A 142 -3.60 -15.64 -7.68
N LEU A 143 -2.90 -16.32 -6.78
CA LEU A 143 -3.34 -16.49 -5.41
C LEU A 143 -3.30 -15.14 -4.68
N ALA A 144 -4.36 -14.86 -3.91
CA ALA A 144 -4.26 -13.84 -2.88
C ALA A 144 -3.50 -14.45 -1.71
N LYS A 145 -2.41 -13.80 -1.33
CA LYS A 145 -1.46 -14.19 -0.27
C LYS A 145 -0.42 -15.25 -0.67
N LEU A 146 0.77 -14.74 -0.96
CA LEU A 146 2.00 -15.20 -0.33
C LEU A 146 2.89 -13.96 -0.17
N GLU A 147 3.00 -13.43 1.04
CA GLU A 147 3.68 -12.17 1.32
C GLU A 147 5.21 -12.35 1.28
N ALA A 148 5.69 -13.54 1.66
CA ALA A 148 7.08 -13.94 1.49
C ALA A 148 7.49 -13.98 0.00
N SER A 149 6.56 -14.33 -0.90
CA SER A 149 6.84 -14.27 -2.34
C SER A 149 7.02 -12.84 -2.84
N GLN A 150 6.37 -11.86 -2.19
CA GLN A 150 6.45 -10.45 -2.57
C GLN A 150 7.76 -9.83 -2.13
N LEU A 151 8.23 -10.13 -0.92
CA LEU A 151 9.53 -9.65 -0.45
C LEU A 151 10.68 -10.26 -1.24
N ALA A 152 10.61 -11.56 -1.57
CA ALA A 152 11.59 -12.18 -2.45
C ALA A 152 11.62 -11.53 -3.85
N ALA A 153 10.44 -11.20 -4.39
CA ALA A 153 10.34 -10.49 -5.67
C ALA A 153 10.89 -9.06 -5.58
N VAL A 154 10.56 -8.33 -4.52
CA VAL A 154 11.06 -6.97 -4.26
C VAL A 154 12.58 -6.99 -4.10
N ASP A 155 13.14 -7.95 -3.37
CA ASP A 155 14.59 -8.13 -3.24
C ASP A 155 15.27 -8.38 -4.57
N CYS A 156 14.66 -9.19 -5.44
CA CYS A 156 15.16 -9.43 -6.79
C CYS A 156 15.17 -8.13 -7.62
N VAL A 157 14.10 -7.35 -7.53
CA VAL A 157 14.00 -6.03 -8.20
C VAL A 157 15.04 -5.06 -7.64
N LYS A 158 15.15 -4.92 -6.32
CA LYS A 158 16.16 -4.06 -5.65
C LYS A 158 17.58 -4.45 -6.08
N LYS A 159 17.91 -5.74 -6.11
CA LYS A 159 19.21 -6.23 -6.62
C LYS A 159 19.45 -5.83 -8.07
N THR A 160 18.44 -5.98 -8.93
CA THR A 160 18.53 -5.62 -10.35
C THR A 160 18.72 -4.12 -10.56
N LEU A 161 17.98 -3.29 -9.81
CA LEU A 161 18.11 -1.83 -9.86
C LEU A 161 19.49 -1.35 -9.36
N ARG A 162 20.03 -2.00 -8.33
CA ARG A 162 21.38 -1.71 -7.82
C ARG A 162 22.47 -1.99 -8.86
N VAL A 163 22.34 -3.08 -9.63
CA VAL A 163 23.27 -3.38 -10.74
C VAL A 163 23.22 -2.27 -11.80
N LYS A 164 22.02 -1.77 -12.11
CA LYS A 164 21.79 -0.67 -13.06
C LYS A 164 22.31 0.69 -12.58
N ARG A 165 22.71 0.82 -11.31
CA ARG A 165 23.31 2.05 -10.78
C ARG A 165 24.76 2.24 -11.24
N SER A 166 25.40 1.20 -11.77
CA SER A 166 26.80 1.30 -12.23
C SER A 166 26.93 2.16 -13.49
N ASP A 167 28.02 2.93 -13.57
CA ASP A 167 28.29 3.78 -14.73
C ASP A 167 28.31 2.97 -16.03
N GLU A 168 28.98 1.82 -16.04
CA GLU A 168 29.03 0.91 -17.18
C GLU A 168 27.63 0.53 -17.69
N SER A 169 26.72 0.17 -16.78
CA SER A 169 25.36 -0.20 -17.16
C SER A 169 24.55 0.98 -17.73
N PHE A 170 24.80 2.19 -17.25
CA PHE A 170 24.19 3.40 -17.80
C PHE A 170 24.68 3.66 -19.22
N HIS A 171 26.00 3.65 -19.45
CA HIS A 171 26.57 3.90 -20.78
C HIS A 171 26.07 2.88 -21.82
N GLN A 172 25.90 1.61 -21.43
CA GLN A 172 25.31 0.59 -22.30
C GLN A 172 23.86 0.90 -22.68
N ILE A 173 23.05 1.35 -21.73
CA ILE A 173 21.65 1.74 -21.98
C ILE A 173 21.60 3.00 -22.85
N TYR A 174 22.46 3.97 -22.58
CA TYR A 174 22.55 5.23 -23.33
C TYR A 174 22.99 5.00 -24.78
N ALA A 175 24.05 4.23 -25.00
CA ALA A 175 24.53 3.86 -26.33
C ALA A 175 23.43 3.16 -27.15
N ARG A 176 22.74 2.19 -26.54
CA ARG A 176 21.60 1.51 -27.18
C ARG A 176 20.48 2.48 -27.54
N ALA A 177 20.20 3.47 -26.69
CA ALA A 177 19.21 4.51 -27.01
C ALA A 177 19.65 5.38 -28.20
N CYS A 178 20.93 5.77 -28.26
CA CYS A 178 21.49 6.50 -29.40
C CYS A 178 21.42 5.71 -30.71
N ASP A 179 21.70 4.40 -30.67
CA ASP A 179 21.58 3.51 -31.83
C ASP A 179 20.13 3.45 -32.32
N MET A 180 19.18 3.29 -31.41
CA MET A 180 17.75 3.27 -31.73
C MET A 180 17.25 4.59 -32.34
N ILE A 181 17.73 5.73 -31.84
CA ILE A 181 17.39 7.05 -32.40
C ILE A 181 17.91 7.18 -33.82
N SER A 182 19.14 6.71 -34.05
CA SER A 182 19.78 6.72 -35.36
C SER A 182 19.04 5.82 -36.35
N GLU A 183 18.58 4.65 -35.91
CA GLU A 183 17.80 3.71 -36.72
C GLU A 183 16.40 4.25 -37.07
N MET A 184 15.72 4.89 -36.11
CA MET A 184 14.37 5.42 -36.29
C MET A 184 14.34 6.82 -36.92
N GLY A 185 15.50 7.46 -37.12
CA GLY A 185 15.59 8.81 -37.69
C GLY A 185 14.93 9.89 -36.83
N ILE A 186 14.92 9.70 -35.50
CA ILE A 186 14.31 10.63 -34.54
C ILE A 186 15.32 11.74 -34.21
N GLU A 187 14.82 12.90 -33.76
CA GLU A 187 15.65 13.98 -33.25
C GLU A 187 16.57 13.48 -32.12
N THR A 188 17.85 13.86 -32.20
CA THR A 188 18.88 13.43 -31.26
C THR A 188 18.64 14.01 -29.87
N ILE A 189 19.08 13.29 -28.84
CA ILE A 189 18.98 13.73 -27.44
C ILE A 189 19.70 15.09 -27.28
N GLN A 190 18.94 16.14 -26.96
CA GLN A 190 19.45 17.49 -26.75
C GLN A 190 19.51 17.84 -25.27
N MET A 191 20.44 18.71 -24.90
CA MET A 191 20.55 19.17 -23.52
C MET A 191 19.37 20.09 -23.20
N PRO A 192 18.61 19.83 -22.13
CA PRO A 192 17.49 20.68 -21.78
C PRO A 192 17.97 22.09 -21.39
N HIS A 193 17.12 23.08 -21.59
CA HIS A 193 17.48 24.46 -21.28
C HIS A 193 17.57 24.68 -19.76
N ILE A 194 18.80 24.79 -19.26
CA ILE A 194 19.07 25.02 -17.83
C ILE A 194 18.73 26.47 -17.46
N ARG A 195 17.76 26.64 -16.56
CA ARG A 195 17.43 27.96 -16.02
C ARG A 195 18.44 28.37 -14.96
N ARG A 196 18.82 29.65 -14.97
CA ARG A 196 19.64 30.23 -13.89
C ARG A 196 18.76 30.44 -12.65
N PRO A 197 19.14 29.88 -11.49
CA PRO A 197 18.40 30.13 -10.27
C PRO A 197 18.43 31.63 -9.91
N PRO A 198 17.37 32.17 -9.28
CA PRO A 198 17.31 33.59 -8.95
C PRO A 198 18.45 34.03 -8.02
N LYS A 199 19.05 35.20 -8.31
CA LYS A 199 20.23 35.72 -7.57
C LYS A 199 20.07 35.80 -6.06
N ARG A 200 18.84 35.94 -5.57
CA ARG A 200 18.52 36.03 -4.13
C ARG A 200 18.77 34.71 -3.38
N TYR A 201 18.75 33.59 -4.10
CA TYR A 201 18.91 32.24 -3.54
C TYR A 201 20.25 31.59 -3.93
N THR A 202 21.16 32.31 -4.59
CA THR A 202 22.46 31.78 -5.04
C THR A 202 23.60 32.43 -4.26
N GLY A 203 24.49 31.62 -3.67
CA GLY A 203 25.74 32.09 -3.06
C GLY A 203 26.85 32.35 -4.09
N ASN A 204 28.08 32.59 -3.62
CA ASN A 204 29.25 32.83 -4.47
C ASN A 204 29.77 31.57 -5.20
N ALA A 205 29.18 30.39 -4.96
CA ALA A 205 29.57 29.15 -5.60
C ALA A 205 29.07 29.08 -7.05
N ALA A 206 29.86 28.45 -7.93
CA ALA A 206 29.42 28.17 -9.29
C ALA A 206 28.21 27.22 -9.27
N ALA A 207 27.18 27.54 -10.07
CA ALA A 207 26.04 26.64 -10.23
C ALA A 207 26.49 25.35 -10.93
N PHE A 208 26.04 24.20 -10.41
CA PHE A 208 26.29 22.92 -11.07
C PHE A 208 25.54 22.88 -12.40
N THR A 209 26.27 22.66 -13.48
CA THR A 209 25.72 22.40 -14.82
C THR A 209 26.43 21.18 -15.40
N PRO A 210 25.69 20.16 -15.87
CA PRO A 210 26.30 18.99 -16.52
C PRO A 210 27.11 19.43 -17.74
N ALA A 211 28.24 18.75 -17.99
CA ALA A 211 29.15 19.09 -19.08
C ALA A 211 28.65 18.56 -20.43
N SER A 212 27.83 17.49 -20.42
CA SER A 212 27.26 16.86 -21.61
C SER A 212 25.80 16.45 -21.41
N THR A 213 25.11 16.16 -22.51
CA THR A 213 23.78 15.54 -22.53
C THR A 213 23.77 14.20 -21.80
N GLU A 214 24.81 13.39 -22.03
CA GLU A 214 24.99 12.10 -21.38
C GLU A 214 25.14 12.23 -19.87
N GLU A 215 25.91 13.20 -19.39
CA GLU A 215 26.08 13.44 -17.95
C GLU A 215 24.80 13.96 -17.30
N HIS A 216 24.05 14.82 -18.00
CA HIS A 216 22.72 15.27 -17.56
C HIS A 216 21.78 14.07 -17.36
N ASP A 217 21.66 13.22 -18.38
CA ASP A 217 20.74 12.09 -18.37
C ASP A 217 21.18 11.01 -17.40
N ARG A 218 22.49 10.86 -17.17
CA ARG A 218 23.02 9.99 -16.10
C ARG A 218 22.50 10.41 -14.75
N ILE A 219 22.54 11.71 -14.45
CA ILE A 219 22.08 12.25 -13.17
C ILE A 219 20.57 12.00 -13.01
N GLU A 220 19.78 12.29 -14.04
CA GLU A 220 18.33 12.05 -14.00
C GLU A 220 17.98 10.56 -13.88
N PHE A 221 18.69 9.69 -14.62
CA PHE A 221 18.52 8.25 -14.53
C PHE A 221 18.79 7.72 -13.11
N LEU A 222 19.89 8.17 -12.49
CA LEU A 222 20.23 7.79 -11.12
C LEU A 222 19.20 8.30 -10.11
N LYS A 223 18.65 9.51 -10.29
CA LYS A 223 17.55 10.03 -9.45
C LYS A 223 16.33 9.12 -9.50
N VAL A 224 15.95 8.65 -10.70
CA VAL A 224 14.82 7.73 -10.85
C VAL A 224 15.10 6.41 -10.12
N LEU A 225 16.29 5.84 -10.29
CA LEU A 225 16.66 4.60 -9.58
C LEU A 225 16.62 4.78 -8.06
N ASP A 226 17.16 5.89 -7.55
CA ASP A 226 17.17 6.19 -6.12
C ASP A 226 15.75 6.42 -5.58
N ALA A 227 14.91 7.14 -6.32
CA ALA A 227 13.51 7.33 -5.95
C ALA A 227 12.76 6.00 -5.86
N VAL A 228 12.98 5.09 -6.83
CA VAL A 228 12.37 3.76 -6.82
C VAL A 228 12.88 2.92 -5.65
N ASP A 229 14.20 2.89 -5.39
CA ASP A 229 14.76 2.13 -4.25
C ASP A 229 14.24 2.65 -2.90
N VAL A 230 14.15 3.97 -2.74
CA VAL A 230 13.58 4.59 -1.53
C VAL A 230 12.10 4.24 -1.38
N GLN A 231 11.31 4.29 -2.45
CA GLN A 231 9.89 3.94 -2.38
C GLN A 231 9.67 2.46 -2.08
N LEU A 232 10.45 1.57 -2.69
CA LEU A 232 10.39 0.13 -2.41
C LEU A 232 10.78 -0.16 -0.95
N THR A 233 11.86 0.45 -0.46
CA THR A 233 12.31 0.33 0.93
C THR A 233 11.21 0.82 1.89
N LYS A 234 10.69 2.04 1.71
CA LYS A 234 9.62 2.59 2.58
C LYS A 234 8.35 1.75 2.59
N ARG A 235 8.00 1.12 1.46
CA ARG A 235 6.77 0.34 1.35
C ARG A 235 6.90 -1.06 1.94
N PHE A 236 8.04 -1.71 1.76
CA PHE A 236 8.20 -3.14 2.08
C PHE A 236 9.03 -3.40 3.35
N ASP A 237 9.84 -2.45 3.82
CA ASP A 237 10.58 -2.56 5.08
C ASP A 237 9.76 -2.01 6.26
N GLN A 238 8.48 -2.40 6.34
CA GLN A 238 7.58 -2.05 7.44
C GLN A 238 7.45 -3.22 8.44
N SER A 239 7.32 -2.91 9.73
CA SER A 239 7.20 -3.91 10.80
C SER A 239 5.98 -4.84 10.68
N SER A 240 4.94 -4.39 9.98
CA SER A 240 3.76 -5.20 9.64
C SER A 240 4.12 -6.39 8.75
N PHE A 241 4.95 -6.17 7.72
CA PHE A 241 5.44 -7.24 6.83
C PHE A 241 6.32 -8.24 7.58
N ASP A 242 7.11 -7.79 8.56
CA ASP A 242 7.90 -8.70 9.41
C ASP A 242 7.02 -9.62 10.25
N THR A 243 5.92 -9.08 10.79
CA THR A 243 4.95 -9.85 11.57
C THR A 243 4.26 -10.88 10.67
N LEU A 244 3.84 -10.48 9.48
CA LEU A 244 3.19 -11.37 8.53
C LEU A 244 4.15 -12.44 7.98
N ASN A 245 5.41 -12.10 7.72
CA ASN A 245 6.45 -13.08 7.38
C ASN A 245 6.65 -14.12 8.48
N LYS A 246 6.70 -13.71 9.74
CA LYS A 246 6.82 -14.64 10.87
C LYS A 246 5.60 -15.56 10.91
N LEU A 247 4.39 -15.04 10.72
CA LEU A 247 3.17 -15.86 10.64
C LEU A 247 3.18 -16.82 9.44
N GLU A 248 3.65 -16.37 8.29
CA GLU A 248 3.81 -17.22 7.11
C GLU A 248 4.83 -18.33 7.36
N ARG A 249 5.96 -18.03 8.02
CA ARG A 249 6.93 -19.04 8.45
C ARG A 249 6.32 -20.04 9.41
N VAL A 250 5.46 -19.63 10.34
CA VAL A 250 4.73 -20.57 11.22
C VAL A 250 3.87 -21.53 10.40
N ARG A 251 3.13 -21.01 9.42
CA ARG A 251 2.29 -21.83 8.53
C ARG A 251 3.10 -22.80 7.69
N VAL A 252 4.21 -22.36 7.10
CA VAL A 252 5.06 -23.15 6.21
C VAL A 252 5.93 -24.15 6.98
N SER A 253 6.57 -23.71 8.06
CA SER A 253 7.42 -24.56 8.90
C SER A 253 6.62 -25.52 9.78
N GLY A 254 5.35 -25.20 10.06
CA GLY A 254 4.48 -25.96 10.97
C GLY A 254 4.91 -25.85 12.44
N LYS A 255 5.86 -24.97 12.76
CA LYS A 255 6.34 -24.71 14.12
C LYS A 255 5.76 -23.40 14.63
N VAL A 256 5.25 -23.41 15.85
CA VAL A 256 4.63 -22.23 16.46
C VAL A 256 5.69 -21.32 17.06
N GLU A 257 5.93 -20.17 16.41
CA GLU A 257 6.84 -19.11 16.86
C GLU A 257 6.16 -18.15 17.85
N GLU A 258 6.96 -17.28 18.48
CA GLU A 258 6.51 -16.29 19.46
C GLU A 258 5.53 -15.24 18.90
N VAL A 259 5.56 -15.01 17.58
CA VAL A 259 4.64 -14.07 16.90
C VAL A 259 3.17 -14.40 17.14
N VAL A 260 2.85 -15.68 17.37
CA VAL A 260 1.46 -16.12 17.62
C VAL A 260 0.95 -15.59 18.96
N SER A 261 1.82 -15.28 19.91
CA SER A 261 1.44 -14.69 21.20
C SER A 261 0.87 -13.27 21.08
N LEU A 262 1.10 -12.59 19.95
CA LEU A 262 0.50 -11.28 19.67
C LEU A 262 -1.00 -11.37 19.33
N TYR A 263 -1.52 -12.58 19.10
CA TYR A 263 -2.88 -12.86 18.66
C TYR A 263 -3.57 -13.77 19.67
N PRO A 264 -4.20 -13.21 20.73
CA PRO A 264 -4.80 -13.98 21.83
C PRO A 264 -5.93 -14.93 21.38
N GLU A 265 -6.56 -14.64 20.24
CA GLU A 265 -7.55 -15.49 19.58
C GLU A 265 -6.95 -16.82 19.05
N LEU A 266 -5.63 -16.89 18.87
CA LEU A 266 -4.94 -18.10 18.42
C LEU A 266 -4.49 -18.93 19.62
N ASN A 267 -5.18 -20.04 19.87
CA ASN A 267 -4.76 -21.00 20.89
C ASN A 267 -3.50 -21.75 20.43
N ARG A 268 -2.35 -21.45 21.06
CA ARG A 268 -1.03 -21.99 20.73
C ARG A 268 -0.99 -23.53 20.65
N ASN A 269 -1.57 -24.20 21.64
CA ASN A 269 -1.53 -25.66 21.74
C ASN A 269 -2.41 -26.32 20.68
N SER A 270 -3.59 -25.74 20.42
CA SER A 270 -4.48 -26.21 19.36
C SER A 270 -3.84 -26.02 17.98
N LEU A 271 -3.23 -24.85 17.75
CA LEU A 271 -2.58 -24.51 16.49
C LEU A 271 -1.41 -25.45 16.18
N GLU A 272 -0.61 -25.81 17.17
CA GLU A 272 0.51 -26.75 16.99
C GLU A 272 0.04 -28.12 16.48
N VAL A 273 -1.02 -28.66 17.08
CA VAL A 273 -1.63 -29.93 16.65
C VAL A 273 -2.22 -29.81 15.24
N GLN A 274 -2.93 -28.71 14.96
CA GLN A 274 -3.54 -28.45 13.65
C GLN A 274 -2.48 -28.33 12.55
N LEU A 275 -1.36 -27.64 12.80
CA LEU A 275 -0.26 -27.51 11.83
C LEU A 275 0.42 -28.85 11.57
N ALA A 276 0.63 -29.67 12.60
CA ALA A 276 1.19 -31.02 12.44
C ALA A 276 0.26 -31.92 11.61
N MET A 277 -1.05 -31.88 11.89
CA MET A 277 -2.05 -32.59 11.09
C MET A 277 -2.11 -32.10 9.63
N PHE A 278 -2.04 -30.79 9.43
CA PHE A 278 -2.07 -30.19 8.10
C PHE A 278 -0.89 -30.68 7.25
N LYS A 279 0.32 -30.73 7.81
CA LYS A 279 1.49 -31.27 7.09
C LYS A 279 1.40 -32.75 6.77
N LEU A 280 0.76 -33.53 7.64
CA LEU A 280 0.54 -34.95 7.39
C LEU A 280 -0.44 -35.17 6.24
N GLN A 281 -1.47 -34.32 6.14
CA GLN A 281 -2.49 -34.40 5.09
C GLN A 281 -2.03 -33.80 3.75
N TYR A 282 -1.21 -32.75 3.80
CA TYR A 282 -0.73 -32.02 2.64
C TYR A 282 0.80 -32.00 2.62
N PRO A 283 1.45 -33.00 2.01
CA PRO A 283 2.90 -33.00 1.85
C PRO A 283 3.30 -31.90 0.86
N SER A 284 3.67 -30.74 1.38
CA SER A 284 4.23 -29.63 0.60
C SER A 284 5.75 -29.58 0.77
N SER A 285 6.50 -29.69 -0.33
CA SER A 285 7.93 -29.39 -0.35
C SER A 285 8.13 -27.90 -0.52
N THR A 286 8.85 -27.27 0.41
CA THR A 286 9.25 -25.87 0.26
C THR A 286 10.40 -25.78 -0.75
N ILE A 287 10.50 -24.69 -1.52
CA ILE A 287 11.61 -24.46 -2.47
C ILE A 287 12.98 -24.47 -1.77
N THR A 288 13.00 -24.20 -0.46
CA THR A 288 14.20 -24.23 0.40
C THR A 288 14.55 -25.61 0.95
N ASP A 289 13.70 -26.64 0.75
CA ASP A 289 13.95 -28.02 1.23
C ASP A 289 14.53 -28.93 0.13
N ALA A 290 14.92 -28.36 -1.01
CA ALA A 290 15.58 -29.04 -2.15
C ALA A 290 17.09 -28.77 -2.18
#